data_AF-A0A972BFC9-F1
#
_entry.id   AF-A0A972BFC9-F1
#
_cell.length_a   1.000
_cell.length_b   1.000
_cell.length_c   1.000
_cell.angle_alpha   90.00
_cell.angle_beta   90.00
_cell.angle_gamma   90.00
#
_symmetry.space_group_name_H-M   'P 1'
#
loop_
_entity.id
_entity.type
_entity.pdbx_description
1 polymer ?
#
loop_
_entity_poly.entity_id
_entity_poly.type
_entity_poly.pdbx_seq_one_letter_code
_entity_poly.pdbx_strand_id
1 'polypeptide(L)'
;VDTHRSRAEIYQAMLSVVGINAKIRTWPTVSAMRDAWMQGKNKPVEEQRDALLTDWGNASLDPFDIVIPKFHSDASGLGRSNYSGYSNPEVDRLLESTLTSSSDEERRAAFLKAQEIIHADVPMVFEFVAHEIYGVRNRVKNFEPSPDGRLHLWAVDLE
;
A
#
# COMPACT_ATOMS: atom_id res chain seq x y z
N VAL A 1 -11.35 -5.51 4.94
CA VAL A 1 -11.75 -6.86 4.47
C VAL A 1 -11.62 -7.83 5.63
N ASP A 2 -12.39 -8.92 5.69
CA ASP A 2 -12.33 -9.83 6.85
C ASP A 2 -10.93 -10.45 7.03
N THR A 3 -10.16 -10.58 5.94
CA THR A 3 -8.74 -10.97 5.94
C THR A 3 -7.82 -10.08 6.78
N HIS A 4 -8.20 -8.83 7.07
CA HIS A 4 -7.42 -7.91 7.90
C HIS A 4 -7.93 -7.81 9.34
N ARG A 5 -9.03 -8.50 9.69
CA ARG A 5 -9.69 -8.34 10.99
C ARG A 5 -8.75 -8.64 12.16
N SER A 6 -8.08 -9.79 12.15
CA SER A 6 -7.17 -10.18 13.24
C SER A 6 -6.06 -9.14 13.46
N ARG A 7 -5.55 -8.56 12.37
CA ARG A 7 -4.55 -7.49 12.44
C ARG A 7 -5.13 -6.20 13.02
N ALA A 8 -6.35 -5.82 12.62
CA ALA A 8 -7.04 -4.67 13.20
C ALA A 8 -7.31 -4.83 14.71
N GLU A 9 -7.64 -6.04 15.16
CA GLU A 9 -7.84 -6.36 16.59
C GLU A 9 -6.54 -6.23 17.40
N ILE A 10 -5.41 -6.69 16.84
CA ILE A 10 -4.09 -6.47 17.44
C ILE A 10 -3.80 -4.97 17.59
N TYR A 11 -4.01 -4.17 16.54
CA TYR A 11 -3.78 -2.72 16.63
C TYR A 11 -4.76 -2.02 17.57
N GLN A 12 -6.02 -2.43 17.62
CA GLN A 12 -6.97 -1.92 18.61
C GLN A 12 -6.47 -2.17 20.04
N ALA A 13 -5.95 -3.35 20.33
CA ALA A 13 -5.36 -3.67 21.63
C ALA A 13 -4.11 -2.82 21.93
N MET A 14 -3.22 -2.64 20.95
CA MET A 14 -2.02 -1.80 21.11
C MET A 14 -2.39 -0.33 21.36
N LEU A 15 -3.35 0.21 20.62
CA LEU A 15 -3.86 1.57 20.79
C LEU A 15 -4.52 1.79 22.16
N SER A 16 -5.21 0.77 22.68
CA SER A 16 -5.78 0.80 24.02
C SER A 16 -4.72 0.99 25.12
N VAL A 17 -3.51 0.46 24.96
CA VAL A 17 -2.43 0.61 25.95
C VAL A 17 -2.03 2.08 26.13
N VAL A 18 -2.15 2.89 25.07
CA VAL A 18 -1.85 4.32 25.09
C VAL A 18 -3.10 5.21 25.23
N GLY A 19 -4.25 4.61 25.58
CA GLY A 19 -5.49 5.34 25.86
C GLY A 19 -6.33 5.68 24.62
N ILE A 20 -6.02 5.14 23.44
CA ILE A 20 -6.80 5.37 22.22
C ILE A 20 -7.86 4.26 22.07
N ASN A 21 -9.14 4.65 22.17
CA ASN A 21 -10.27 3.73 22.03
C ASN A 21 -10.73 3.60 20.55
N ALA A 22 -10.07 2.73 19.79
CA ALA A 22 -10.39 2.50 18.38
C ALA A 22 -11.62 1.58 18.21
N LYS A 23 -12.48 1.85 17.21
CA LYS A 23 -13.60 0.98 16.82
C LYS A 23 -13.36 0.38 15.45
N ILE A 24 -13.34 -0.95 15.36
CA ILE A 24 -13.10 -1.65 14.10
C ILE A 24 -14.39 -1.70 13.26
N ARG A 25 -14.28 -1.36 11.99
CA ARG A 25 -15.32 -1.59 10.98
C ARG A 25 -14.73 -2.39 9.83
N THR A 26 -15.41 -3.46 9.43
CA THR A 26 -15.04 -4.28 8.28
C THR A 26 -16.07 -4.12 7.15
N TRP A 27 -15.61 -4.45 5.94
CA TRP A 27 -16.42 -4.51 4.73
C TRP A 27 -16.20 -5.85 4.03
N PRO A 28 -17.21 -6.35 3.28
CA PRO A 28 -17.10 -7.62 2.57
C PRO A 28 -16.03 -7.64 1.48
N THR A 29 -15.76 -6.50 0.82
CA THR A 29 -14.78 -6.39 -0.27
C THR A 29 -13.87 -5.18 -0.11
N VAL A 30 -12.70 -5.22 -0.79
CA VAL A 30 -11.79 -4.07 -0.88
C VAL A 30 -12.49 -2.88 -1.53
N SER A 31 -13.31 -3.10 -2.57
CA SER A 31 -14.07 -2.03 -3.24
C SER A 31 -15.02 -1.34 -2.28
N ALA A 32 -15.85 -2.11 -1.55
CA ALA A 32 -16.82 -1.53 -0.62
C ALA A 32 -16.14 -0.74 0.51
N MET A 33 -14.97 -1.20 0.97
CA MET A 33 -14.13 -0.46 1.92
C MET A 33 -13.60 0.84 1.32
N ARG A 34 -13.05 0.81 0.10
CA ARG A 34 -12.54 2.00 -0.61
C ARG A 34 -13.65 3.00 -0.89
N ASP A 35 -14.81 2.55 -1.35
CA ASP A 35 -15.97 3.40 -1.61
C ASP A 35 -16.43 4.09 -0.33
N ALA A 36 -16.53 3.35 0.78
CA ALA A 36 -16.88 3.91 2.07
C ALA A 36 -15.84 4.93 2.58
N TRP A 37 -14.55 4.68 2.36
CA TRP A 37 -13.48 5.62 2.69
C TRP A 37 -13.60 6.91 1.87
N MET A 38 -13.75 6.79 0.55
CA MET A 38 -13.79 7.94 -0.36
C MET A 38 -15.07 8.77 -0.20
N GLN A 39 -16.23 8.13 -0.04
CA GLN A 39 -17.49 8.82 0.23
C GLN A 39 -17.50 9.46 1.61
N GLY A 40 -16.76 8.90 2.58
CA GLY A 40 -16.59 9.45 3.91
C GLY A 40 -16.09 10.89 3.89
N LYS A 41 -15.21 11.25 2.94
CA LYS A 41 -14.64 12.61 2.83
C LYS A 41 -15.69 13.72 2.63
N ASN A 42 -16.88 13.37 2.11
CA ASN A 42 -17.98 14.32 1.88
C ASN A 42 -19.01 14.33 3.03
N LYS A 43 -18.76 13.60 4.12
CA LYS A 43 -19.65 13.50 5.27
C LYS A 43 -19.17 14.39 6.42
N PRO A 44 -20.06 14.71 7.39
CA PRO A 44 -19.65 15.34 8.65
C PRO A 44 -18.51 14.56 9.31
N VAL A 45 -17.58 15.25 9.98
CA VAL A 45 -16.33 14.67 10.55
C VAL A 45 -16.64 13.48 11.46
N GLU A 46 -17.77 13.53 12.16
CA GLU A 46 -18.24 12.51 13.10
C GLU A 46 -18.65 11.20 12.40
N GLU A 47 -18.97 11.27 11.10
CA GLU A 47 -19.28 10.12 10.26
C GLU A 47 -18.07 9.60 9.48
N GLN A 48 -16.95 10.35 9.47
CA GLN A 48 -15.73 9.96 8.79
C GLN A 48 -15.04 8.78 9.51
N ARG A 49 -13.96 8.30 8.92
CA ARG A 49 -13.12 7.26 9.52
C ARG A 49 -11.73 7.85 9.74
N ASP A 50 -11.17 7.59 10.90
CA ASP A 50 -9.88 8.17 11.30
C ASP A 50 -8.69 7.42 10.68
N ALA A 51 -8.86 6.14 10.36
CA ALA A 51 -7.79 5.29 9.85
C ALA A 51 -8.31 4.21 8.88
N LEU A 52 -7.45 3.83 7.94
CA LEU A 52 -7.68 2.76 6.97
C LEU A 52 -6.56 1.72 7.06
N LEU A 53 -6.94 0.45 7.24
CA LEU A 53 -6.01 -0.67 7.17
C LEU A 53 -6.08 -1.31 5.77
N THR A 54 -4.97 -1.27 5.04
CA THR A 54 -4.85 -1.84 3.69
C THR A 54 -3.41 -2.26 3.42
N ASP A 55 -3.22 -3.12 2.43
CA ASP A 55 -1.92 -3.44 1.84
C ASP A 55 -1.85 -2.96 0.38
N TRP A 56 -0.71 -3.21 -0.25
CA TRP A 56 -0.47 -3.02 -1.69
C TRP A 56 0.68 -3.92 -2.13
N GLY A 57 0.54 -4.61 -3.26
CA GLY A 57 1.60 -5.40 -3.89
C GLY A 57 2.26 -4.65 -5.06
N ASN A 58 3.56 -4.84 -5.28
CA ASN A 58 4.27 -4.24 -6.42
C ASN A 58 4.37 -5.22 -7.57
N ALA A 59 3.46 -5.10 -8.53
CA ALA A 59 3.41 -6.02 -9.66
C ALA A 59 4.37 -5.65 -10.79
N SER A 60 4.90 -4.41 -10.79
CA SER A 60 5.88 -3.93 -11.77
C SER A 60 7.33 -4.18 -11.34
N LEU A 61 7.54 -4.45 -10.04
CA LEU A 61 8.86 -4.49 -9.39
C LEU A 61 9.64 -3.17 -9.49
N ASP A 62 8.94 -2.06 -9.76
CA ASP A 62 9.50 -0.72 -9.83
C ASP A 62 8.89 0.18 -8.73
N PRO A 63 9.68 1.06 -8.08
CA PRO A 63 9.17 1.97 -7.04
C PRO A 63 7.96 2.82 -7.46
N PHE A 64 7.84 3.16 -8.75
CA PHE A 64 6.76 4.02 -9.23
C PHE A 64 5.37 3.45 -8.91
N ASP A 65 5.22 2.12 -8.92
CA ASP A 65 3.91 1.46 -8.76
C ASP A 65 3.40 1.46 -7.31
N ILE A 66 4.28 1.75 -6.34
CA ILE A 66 3.90 1.97 -4.93
C ILE A 66 3.94 3.45 -4.59
N VAL A 67 5.11 4.08 -4.79
CA VAL A 67 5.41 5.37 -4.16
C VAL A 67 4.53 6.48 -4.76
N ILE A 68 4.36 6.50 -6.08
CA ILE A 68 3.58 7.55 -6.74
C ILE A 68 2.08 7.45 -6.38
N PRO A 69 1.40 6.30 -6.56
CA PRO A 69 -0.02 6.16 -6.24
C PRO A 69 -0.37 6.46 -4.79
N LYS A 70 0.55 6.17 -3.85
CA LYS A 70 0.32 6.33 -2.40
C LYS A 70 0.61 7.73 -1.89
N PHE A 71 1.56 8.45 -2.49
CA PHE A 71 2.13 9.67 -1.87
C PHE A 71 2.10 10.92 -2.75
N HIS A 72 1.73 10.83 -4.02
CA HIS A 72 1.50 12.03 -4.82
C HIS A 72 0.20 12.75 -4.37
N SER A 73 0.23 14.09 -4.32
CA SER A 73 -0.90 14.88 -3.79
C SER A 73 -2.16 14.84 -4.66
N ASP A 74 -2.01 14.71 -5.98
CA ASP A 74 -3.15 14.63 -6.90
C ASP A 74 -3.90 13.29 -6.79
N ALA A 75 -4.91 13.24 -5.93
CA ALA A 75 -5.74 12.07 -5.70
C ALA A 75 -6.61 11.65 -6.91
N SER A 76 -6.76 12.51 -7.93
CA SER A 76 -7.54 12.22 -9.14
C SER A 76 -6.68 11.70 -10.30
N GLY A 77 -5.37 11.94 -10.25
CA GLY A 77 -4.39 11.48 -11.22
C GLY A 77 -3.36 10.53 -10.59
N LEU A 78 -2.12 11.02 -10.47
CA LEU A 78 -0.96 10.20 -10.07
C LEU A 78 -1.15 9.56 -8.68
N GLY A 79 -1.73 10.28 -7.74
CA GLY A 79 -1.99 9.89 -6.34
C GLY A 79 -3.31 9.15 -6.12
N ARG A 80 -3.82 8.43 -7.13
CA ARG A 80 -5.13 7.72 -7.09
C ARG A 80 -5.37 6.79 -5.88
N SER A 81 -4.36 6.49 -5.08
CA SER A 81 -4.45 5.63 -3.88
C SER A 81 -3.84 6.29 -2.64
N ASN A 82 -3.70 7.61 -2.65
CA ASN A 82 -3.30 8.43 -1.51
C ASN A 82 -4.49 8.56 -0.54
N TYR A 83 -4.76 7.48 0.18
CA TYR A 83 -5.84 7.42 1.15
C TYR A 83 -5.56 8.25 2.40
N SER A 84 -4.28 8.47 2.74
CA SER A 84 -3.84 9.36 3.82
C SER A 84 -4.16 10.83 3.57
N GLY A 85 -4.38 11.24 2.32
CA GLY A 85 -4.50 12.66 1.96
C GLY A 85 -3.18 13.42 2.15
N TYR A 86 -2.06 12.71 2.06
CA TYR A 86 -0.73 13.30 2.19
C TYR A 86 -0.50 14.31 1.08
N SER A 87 0.12 15.44 1.39
CA SER A 87 0.48 16.42 0.39
C SER A 87 1.78 17.11 0.76
N ASN A 88 2.77 17.00 -0.12
CA ASN A 88 4.05 17.65 0.04
C ASN A 88 4.58 18.04 -1.35
N PRO A 89 4.66 19.34 -1.67
CA PRO A 89 5.05 19.79 -3.01
C PRO A 89 6.49 19.41 -3.39
N GLU A 90 7.39 19.18 -2.41
CA GLU A 90 8.72 18.66 -2.72
C GLU A 90 8.67 17.19 -3.11
N VAL A 91 7.86 16.39 -2.41
CA VAL A 91 7.64 14.99 -2.79
C VAL A 91 7.00 14.91 -4.17
N ASP A 92 5.99 15.71 -4.47
CA ASP A 92 5.37 15.74 -5.80
C ASP A 92 6.41 16.03 -6.89
N ARG A 93 7.25 17.07 -6.73
CA ARG A 93 8.32 17.41 -7.68
C ARG A 93 9.30 16.26 -7.88
N LEU A 94 9.75 15.63 -6.80
CA LEU A 94 10.68 14.49 -6.88
C LEU A 94 10.05 13.32 -7.62
N LEU A 95 8.80 12.98 -7.29
CA LEU A 95 8.06 11.89 -7.93
C LEU A 95 7.79 12.15 -9.40
N GLU A 96 7.38 13.36 -9.77
CA GLU A 96 7.19 13.77 -11.16
C GLU A 96 8.50 13.69 -11.95
N SER A 97 9.64 14.11 -11.35
CA SER A 97 10.95 14.00 -12.00
C SER A 97 11.33 12.55 -12.36
N THR A 98 10.88 11.58 -11.56
CA THR A 98 11.16 10.15 -11.81
C THR A 98 10.45 9.58 -13.04
N LEU A 99 9.39 10.24 -13.50
CA LEU A 99 8.63 9.86 -14.69
C LEU A 99 9.29 10.37 -15.98
N THR A 100 10.11 11.41 -15.89
CA THR A 100 10.74 12.08 -17.05
C THR A 100 12.26 11.94 -17.08
N SER A 101 12.90 11.43 -16.03
CA SER A 101 14.35 11.28 -15.97
C SER A 101 14.85 10.22 -16.97
N SER A 102 15.94 10.54 -17.66
CA SER A 102 16.67 9.63 -18.56
C SER A 102 17.88 8.96 -17.90
N SER A 103 18.16 9.28 -16.63
CA SER A 103 19.28 8.73 -15.86
C SER A 103 18.76 7.89 -14.69
N ASP A 104 19.16 6.61 -14.66
CA ASP A 104 18.79 5.71 -13.57
C ASP A 104 19.33 6.20 -12.20
N GLU A 105 20.47 6.88 -12.20
CA GLU A 105 21.06 7.45 -10.99
C GLU A 105 20.24 8.62 -10.44
N GLU A 106 19.83 9.54 -11.31
CA GLU A 106 18.98 10.67 -10.92
C GLU A 106 17.60 10.19 -10.45
N ARG A 107 17.01 9.25 -11.20
CA ARG A 107 15.73 8.62 -10.84
C ARG A 107 15.80 7.93 -9.47
N ARG A 108 16.89 7.19 -9.22
CA ARG A 108 17.14 6.55 -7.92
C ARG A 108 17.29 7.59 -6.81
N ALA A 109 18.08 8.63 -7.02
CA ALA A 109 18.30 9.69 -6.03
C ALA A 109 16.98 10.40 -5.67
N ALA A 110 16.14 10.69 -6.66
CA ALA A 110 14.83 11.30 -6.45
C ALA A 110 13.90 10.39 -5.62
N PHE A 111 13.81 9.09 -5.93
CA PHE A 111 13.02 8.15 -5.12
C PHE A 111 13.54 8.02 -3.68
N LEU A 112 14.87 7.99 -3.48
CA LEU A 112 15.44 7.92 -2.13
C LEU A 112 15.10 9.17 -1.34
N LYS A 113 15.27 10.35 -1.94
CA LYS A 113 14.95 11.62 -1.29
C LYS A 113 13.46 11.72 -0.94
N ALA A 114 12.58 11.32 -1.86
CA ALA A 114 11.14 11.32 -1.60
C ALA A 114 10.79 10.39 -0.43
N GLN A 115 11.37 9.18 -0.39
CA GLN A 115 11.15 8.23 0.70
C GLN A 115 11.65 8.73 2.05
N GLU A 116 12.79 9.43 2.10
CA GLU A 116 13.29 10.07 3.34
C GLU A 116 12.27 11.07 3.90
N ILE A 117 11.73 11.94 3.03
CA ILE A 117 10.73 12.95 3.42
C ILE A 117 9.44 12.26 3.88
N ILE A 118 8.93 11.32 3.09
CA ILE A 118 7.72 10.54 3.42
C ILE A 118 7.89 9.82 4.76
N HIS A 119 9.05 9.24 5.03
CA HIS A 119 9.32 8.56 6.30
C HIS A 119 9.32 9.53 7.48
N ALA A 120 9.90 10.72 7.31
CA ALA A 120 9.92 11.75 8.34
C ALA A 120 8.52 12.35 8.61
N ASP A 121 7.69 12.48 7.58
CA ASP A 121 6.34 13.05 7.69
C ASP A 121 5.30 12.06 8.25
N VAL A 122 5.59 10.75 8.23
CA VAL A 122 4.74 9.66 8.75
C VAL A 122 3.26 9.76 8.28
N PRO A 123 2.98 9.83 6.97
CA PRO A 123 1.60 9.92 6.46
C PRO A 123 0.79 8.63 6.69
N MET A 124 1.47 7.52 7.00
CA MET A 124 0.88 6.27 7.44
C MET A 124 1.86 5.52 8.35
N VAL A 125 1.35 4.61 9.16
CA VAL A 125 2.19 3.67 9.91
C VAL A 125 2.62 2.55 8.98
N PHE A 126 3.91 2.51 8.65
CA PHE A 126 4.50 1.42 7.87
C PHE A 126 4.61 0.16 8.74
N GLU A 127 3.96 -0.92 8.30
CA GLU A 127 3.94 -2.18 9.04
C GLU A 127 5.11 -3.09 8.62
N PHE A 128 4.84 -4.10 7.79
CA PHE A 128 5.78 -5.12 7.38
C PHE A 128 5.58 -5.48 5.90
N VAL A 129 6.59 -6.10 5.31
CA VAL A 129 6.48 -6.79 4.02
C VAL A 129 6.11 -8.24 4.32
N ALA A 130 4.96 -8.70 3.82
CA ALA A 130 4.49 -10.06 4.07
C ALA A 130 5.39 -11.08 3.35
N HIS A 131 5.73 -12.17 4.03
CA HIS A 131 6.38 -13.31 3.40
C HIS A 131 5.33 -14.23 2.80
N GLU A 132 5.50 -14.59 1.54
CA GLU A 132 4.68 -15.61 0.88
C GLU A 132 5.34 -16.98 1.02
N ILE A 133 4.60 -17.94 1.57
CA ILE A 133 5.07 -19.30 1.81
C ILE A 133 4.28 -20.25 0.93
N TYR A 134 4.98 -20.98 0.07
CA TYR A 134 4.38 -21.90 -0.90
C TYR A 134 4.64 -23.36 -0.50
N GLY A 135 3.56 -24.13 -0.36
CA GLY A 135 3.62 -25.59 -0.26
C GLY A 135 3.36 -26.22 -1.62
N VAL A 136 4.35 -26.93 -2.17
CA VAL A 136 4.30 -27.51 -3.52
C VAL A 136 4.40 -29.02 -3.44
N ARG A 137 3.53 -29.76 -4.14
CA ARG A 137 3.60 -31.23 -4.19
C ARG A 137 4.80 -31.68 -5.01
N ASN A 138 5.47 -32.76 -4.60
CA ASN A 138 6.66 -33.31 -5.29
C ASN A 138 6.47 -33.63 -6.79
N ARG A 139 5.22 -33.91 -7.22
CA ARG A 139 4.88 -34.17 -8.62
C ARG A 139 4.81 -32.90 -9.48
N VAL A 140 4.73 -31.73 -8.88
CA VAL A 140 4.74 -30.45 -9.60
C VAL A 140 6.20 -30.10 -9.88
N LYS A 141 6.54 -29.93 -11.16
CA LYS A 141 7.88 -29.57 -11.62
C LYS A 141 7.89 -28.13 -12.13
N ASN A 142 9.08 -27.51 -12.08
CA ASN A 142 9.36 -26.18 -12.63
C ASN A 142 8.51 -25.04 -12.07
N PHE A 143 7.89 -25.23 -10.91
CA PHE A 143 7.23 -24.14 -10.21
C PHE A 143 8.26 -23.32 -9.43
N GLU A 144 8.32 -22.02 -9.74
CA GLU A 144 9.16 -21.05 -9.03
C GLU A 144 8.26 -19.93 -8.48
N PRO A 145 8.34 -19.62 -7.16
CA PRO A 145 7.69 -18.44 -6.61
C PRO A 145 8.19 -17.16 -7.27
N SER A 146 7.28 -16.21 -7.50
CA SER A 146 7.60 -14.92 -8.09
C SER A 146 7.33 -13.77 -7.12
N PRO A 147 8.18 -12.71 -7.09
CA PRO A 147 7.98 -11.57 -6.20
C PRO A 147 6.87 -10.61 -6.67
N ASP A 148 6.32 -10.78 -7.88
CA ASP A 148 5.29 -9.89 -8.45
C ASP A 148 3.85 -10.24 -8.02
N GLY A 149 3.69 -11.17 -7.07
CA GLY A 149 2.40 -11.60 -6.54
C GLY A 149 1.58 -12.46 -7.50
N ARG A 150 2.18 -13.00 -8.56
CA ARG A 150 1.52 -13.84 -9.56
C ARG A 150 2.06 -15.27 -9.55
N LEU A 151 1.20 -16.22 -9.88
CA LEU A 151 1.59 -17.59 -10.17
C LEU A 151 1.94 -17.72 -11.66
N HIS A 152 3.23 -17.84 -11.96
CA HIS A 152 3.71 -18.08 -13.32
C HIS A 152 3.66 -19.58 -13.62
N LEU A 153 2.65 -20.02 -14.37
CA LEU A 153 2.39 -21.44 -14.62
C LEU A 153 2.84 -21.94 -16.00
N TRP A 154 3.43 -21.07 -16.83
CA TRP A 154 3.76 -21.39 -18.22
C TRP A 154 4.84 -22.48 -18.38
N ALA A 155 5.73 -22.64 -17.40
CA ALA A 155 6.76 -23.68 -17.37
C ALA A 155 6.36 -24.90 -16.51
N VAL A 156 5.25 -24.80 -15.78
CA VAL A 156 4.86 -25.77 -14.75
C VAL A 156 4.29 -27.02 -15.41
N ASP A 157 4.77 -28.18 -14.96
CA ASP A 157 4.30 -29.48 -15.43
C ASP A 157 4.08 -30.46 -14.27
N LEU A 158 3.45 -31.58 -14.57
CA LEU A 158 3.21 -32.69 -13.66
C LEU A 158 4.00 -33.90 -14.13
N GLU A 159 4.72 -34.54 -13.20
CA GLU A 159 5.23 -35.91 -13.38
C GLU A 159 4.10 -36.94 -13.30
#